data_AF-A0ABD5BPF7-F1
#
_entry.id   AF-A0ABD5BPF7-F1
#
_cell.length_a   1.000
_cell.length_b   1.000
_cell.length_c   1.000
_cell.angle_alpha   90.00
_cell.angle_beta   90.00
_cell.angle_gamma   90.00
#
_symmetry.space_group_name_H-M   'P 1'
#
loop_
_entity.id
_entity.type
_entity.pdbx_description
1 polymer ?
#
loop_
_entity_poly.entity_id
_entity_poly.type
_entity_poly.pdbx_seq_one_letter_code
_entity_poly.pdbx_strand_id
1 'polypeptide(L)' 'MNSHHTIKTVFLLTLAVLNTEASANGKYSPAEYLKNYALSVCIAEGYSAKEVKNDAAAAARGYMEFADYSLEAHTAVRAL' A
#
# COMPACT_ATOMS: atom_id res chain seq x y z
N MET A 1 -4.71 -9.46 -48.40
CA MET A 1 -4.70 -8.77 -47.09
C MET A 1 -3.36 -9.03 -46.41
N ASN A 2 -2.59 -7.98 -46.15
CA ASN A 2 -1.20 -8.08 -45.68
C ASN A 2 -1.13 -8.67 -44.27
N SER A 3 -0.61 -9.91 -44.16
CA SER A 3 -0.41 -10.66 -42.92
C SER A 3 0.26 -9.86 -41.79
N HIS A 4 1.17 -8.96 -42.14
CA HIS A 4 1.84 -8.06 -41.20
C HIS A 4 0.93 -7.06 -40.48
N HIS A 5 -0.17 -6.62 -41.11
CA HIS A 5 -1.15 -5.75 -40.44
C HIS A 5 -2.02 -6.54 -39.47
N THR A 6 -2.46 -7.74 -39.86
CA THR A 6 -3.27 -8.62 -39.01
C THR A 6 -2.52 -9.01 -37.73
N ILE A 7 -1.23 -9.31 -37.84
CA ILE A 7 -0.38 -9.65 -36.68
C ILE A 7 -0.25 -8.47 -35.71
N LYS A 8 -0.05 -7.25 -36.22
CA LYS A 8 0.05 -6.04 -35.38
C LYS A 8 -1.26 -5.76 -34.63
N THR A 9 -2.39 -5.89 -35.31
CA THR A 9 -3.70 -5.65 -34.70
C THR A 9 -4.01 -6.67 -33.61
N VAL A 10 -3.70 -7.96 -33.83
CA VAL A 10 -3.87 -9.00 -32.82
C VAL A 10 -2.98 -8.75 -31.61
N PHE A 11 -1.72 -8.34 -31.82
CA PHE A 11 -0.78 -8.05 -30.74
C PHE A 11 -1.23 -6.86 -29.87
N LEU A 12 -1.72 -5.78 -30.50
CA LEU A 12 -2.26 -4.62 -29.79
C LEU A 12 -3.53 -4.96 -29.00
N LEU A 13 -4.42 -5.78 -29.55
CA LEU A 13 -5.61 -6.28 -28.86
C LEU A 13 -5.22 -7.10 -27.63
N THR A 14 -4.23 -8.00 -27.75
CA THR A 14 -3.78 -8.81 -26.60
C THR A 14 -3.18 -7.99 -25.46
N LEU A 15 -2.46 -6.91 -25.75
CA LEU A 15 -1.96 -6.00 -24.71
C LEU A 15 -3.10 -5.25 -23.99
N ALA A 16 -4.16 -4.89 -24.71
CA ALA A 16 -5.29 -4.16 -24.14
C ALA A 16 -6.14 -5.00 -23.17
N VAL A 17 -6.09 -6.34 -23.25
CA VAL A 17 -6.86 -7.24 -22.34
C VAL A 17 -6.07 -7.64 -21.09
N LEU A 18 -4.76 -7.35 -21.03
CA LEU A 18 -3.87 -7.75 -19.91
C LEU A 18 -3.84 -6.73 -18.76
N ASN A 19 -4.91 -5.97 -18.54
CA ASN A 19 -5.01 -5.07 -17.39
C ASN A 19 -5.41 -5.87 -16.14
N THR A 20 -4.42 -6.44 -15.45
CA THR A 20 -4.62 -7.01 -14.11
C THR A 20 -4.31 -5.94 -13.07
N GLU A 21 -5.30 -5.49 -12.33
CA GLU A 21 -5.07 -4.59 -11.20
C GLU A 21 -4.40 -5.38 -10.08
N ALA A 22 -3.23 -4.93 -9.63
CA ALA A 22 -2.60 -5.48 -8.44
C ALA A 22 -3.42 -5.02 -7.22
N SER A 23 -4.42 -5.80 -6.85
CA SER A 23 -5.14 -5.59 -5.60
C SER A 23 -4.27 -6.06 -4.45
N ALA A 24 -3.86 -5.13 -3.59
CA ALA A 24 -3.28 -5.50 -2.30
C ALA A 24 -4.35 -6.29 -1.56
N ASN A 25 -4.10 -7.57 -1.30
CA ASN A 25 -5.02 -8.39 -0.52
C ASN A 25 -5.11 -7.77 0.89
N GLY A 26 -6.21 -7.05 1.13
CA GLY A 26 -6.45 -6.31 2.36
C GLY A 26 -6.61 -7.30 3.51
N LYS A 27 -5.51 -7.64 4.18
CA LYS A 27 -5.49 -8.54 5.34
C LYS A 27 -6.28 -7.95 6.51
N TYR A 28 -6.38 -6.62 6.57
CA TYR A 28 -6.99 -5.87 7.64
C TYR A 28 -8.09 -4.97 7.09
N SER A 29 -9.11 -4.69 7.90
CA SER A 29 -10.06 -3.61 7.62
C SER A 29 -9.35 -2.24 7.70
N PRO A 30 -9.91 -1.18 7.09
CA PRO A 30 -9.33 0.17 7.21
C PRO A 30 -9.08 0.61 8.66
N ALA A 31 -10.02 0.32 9.57
CA ALA A 31 -9.88 0.65 10.98
C ALA A 31 -8.75 -0.14 11.68
N GLU A 32 -8.52 -1.38 11.28
CA GLU A 32 -7.39 -2.18 11.77
C GLU A 32 -6.06 -1.67 11.21
N TYR A 33 -6.00 -1.26 9.94
CA TYR A 33 -4.84 -0.57 9.38
C TYR A 33 -4.49 0.69 10.18
N LEU A 34 -5.48 1.53 10.51
CA LEU A 34 -5.25 2.75 11.29
C LEU A 34 -4.78 2.45 12.72
N LYS A 35 -5.32 1.41 13.36
CA LYS A 35 -4.87 0.96 14.69
C LYS A 35 -3.45 0.42 14.67
N ASN A 36 -3.12 -0.40 13.67
CA ASN A 36 -1.78 -0.98 13.51
C ASN A 36 -0.75 0.11 13.21
N TYR A 37 -1.11 1.09 12.37
CA TYR A 37 -0.33 2.31 12.16
C TYR A 37 -0.03 3.02 13.49
N ALA A 38 -1.06 3.30 14.29
CA ALA A 38 -0.91 4.02 15.56
C ALA A 38 0.04 3.29 16.53
N LEU A 39 -0.16 1.97 16.66
CA LEU A 39 0.67 1.12 17.50
C LEU A 39 2.13 1.11 17.02
N SER A 40 2.36 0.97 15.72
CA SER A 40 3.70 0.99 15.14
C SER A 40 4.42 2.33 15.35
N VAL A 41 3.70 3.45 15.24
CA VAL A 41 4.25 4.78 15.57
C VAL A 41 4.63 4.86 17.05
N CYS A 42 3.74 4.45 17.95
CA CYS A 42 4.00 4.45 19.39
C CYS A 42 5.23 3.62 19.77
N ILE A 43 5.40 2.43 19.17
CA ILE A 43 6.59 1.60 19.37
C ILE A 43 7.85 2.31 18.86
N ALA A 44 7.78 2.92 17.67
CA ALA A 44 8.91 3.63 17.08
C ALA A 44 9.39 4.83 17.91
N GLU A 45 8.47 5.49 18.60
CA GLU A 45 8.74 6.65 19.46
C GLU A 45 9.18 6.24 20.88
N GLY A 46 8.58 5.19 21.44
CA GLY A 46 8.81 4.77 22.82
C GLY A 46 10.05 3.91 23.06
N TYR A 47 10.54 3.18 22.05
CA TYR A 47 11.72 2.32 22.19
C TYR A 47 13.04 3.05 21.91
N SER A 48 14.09 2.70 22.65
CA SER A 48 15.43 3.29 22.49
C SER A 48 16.31 2.60 21.46
N ALA A 49 16.11 1.29 21.25
CA ALA A 49 16.90 0.49 20.33
C ALA A 49 16.67 0.90 18.87
N LYS A 50 17.72 1.35 18.18
CA LYS A 50 17.66 1.86 16.80
C LYS A 50 16.97 0.89 15.83
N GLU A 51 17.26 -0.40 15.95
CA GLU A 51 16.68 -1.42 15.08
C GLU A 51 15.16 -1.50 15.25
N VAL A 52 14.68 -1.51 16.49
CA VAL A 52 13.24 -1.52 16.82
C VAL A 52 12.55 -0.26 16.29
N LYS A 53 13.17 0.92 16.48
CA LYS A 53 12.62 2.18 15.97
C LYS A 53 12.44 2.16 14.44
N ASN A 54 13.47 1.70 13.73
CA ASN A 54 13.47 1.68 12.28
C ASN A 54 12.47 0.67 11.71
N ASP A 55 12.39 -0.51 12.31
CA ASP A 55 11.46 -1.56 11.91
C ASP A 55 10.00 -1.12 12.14
N ALA A 56 9.69 -0.61 13.33
CA ALA A 56 8.36 -0.11 13.66
C ALA A 56 7.96 1.09 12.78
N ALA A 57 8.89 2.00 12.47
CA ALA A 57 8.63 3.09 11.54
C ALA A 57 8.37 2.60 10.11
N ALA A 58 9.03 1.52 9.67
CA ALA A 58 8.75 0.90 8.38
C ALA A 58 7.36 0.24 8.35
N ALA A 59 7.00 -0.48 9.41
CA ALA A 59 5.66 -1.06 9.57
C ALA A 59 4.56 0.02 9.54
N ALA A 60 4.75 1.15 10.24
CA ALA A 60 3.82 2.27 10.21
C ALA A 60 3.59 2.79 8.79
N ARG A 61 4.65 2.99 8.00
CA ARG A 61 4.52 3.42 6.59
C ARG A 61 3.77 2.39 5.75
N GLY A 62 4.00 1.10 5.99
CA GLY A 62 3.26 0.03 5.32
C GLY A 62 1.77 0.07 5.64
N TYR A 63 1.39 0.24 6.90
CA TYR A 63 -0.03 0.35 7.27
C TYR A 63 -0.70 1.61 6.73
N MET A 64 0.04 2.72 6.62
CA MET A 64 -0.47 3.98 6.04
C MET A 64 -0.81 3.86 4.56
N GLU A 65 -0.01 3.12 3.78
CA GLU A 65 -0.21 2.93 2.34
C GLU A 65 -1.53 2.24 2.00
N PHE A 66 -1.93 1.27 2.83
CA PHE A 66 -3.11 0.43 2.59
C PHE A 66 -4.33 0.85 3.42
N ALA A 67 -4.17 1.84 4.30
CA ALA A 67 -5.28 2.40 5.04
C ALA A 67 -6.12 3.26 4.09
N ASP A 68 -7.40 2.93 3.93
CA ASP A 68 -8.39 3.75 3.22
C ASP A 68 -8.82 4.97 4.07
N TYR A 69 -7.82 5.73 4.55
CA TYR A 69 -7.98 6.91 5.38
C TYR A 69 -7.05 8.02 4.90
N SER A 70 -7.49 9.27 5.08
CA SER A 70 -6.72 10.42 4.67
C SER A 70 -5.47 10.64 5.53
N LEU A 71 -4.54 11.46 5.05
CA LEU A 71 -3.33 11.82 5.81
C LEU A 71 -3.68 12.58 7.10
N GLU A 72 -4.78 13.33 7.10
CA GLU A 72 -5.28 14.04 8.28
C GLU A 72 -5.72 13.06 9.38
N ALA A 73 -6.38 11.97 9.01
CA ALA A 73 -6.78 10.93 9.97
C ALA A 73 -5.56 10.27 10.64
N HIS A 74 -4.53 9.97 9.85
CA HIS A 74 -3.26 9.44 10.36
C HIS A 74 -2.54 10.44 11.28
N THR A 75 -2.54 11.72 10.90
CA THR A 75 -1.94 12.81 11.70
C THR A 75 -2.66 13.01 13.02
N ALA A 76 -4.00 12.94 13.01
CA ALA A 76 -4.81 13.08 14.22
C ALA A 76 -4.52 11.96 15.23
N VAL A 77 -4.39 10.72 14.78
CA VAL A 77 -4.07 9.58 15.65
C VAL A 77 -2.66 9.66 16.24
N ARG A 78 -1.70 10.23 15.52
CA ARG A 78 -0.34 10.48 16.04
C ARG A 78 -0.29 11.56 17.12
N ALA A 79 -1.28 12.44 17.17
CA ALA A 79 -1.34 13.53 18.14
C ALA A 79 -2.00 13.14 19.49
N LEU A 80 -2.43 11.87 19.63
CA LEU A 80 -3.00 11.30 20.86
C LEU A 80 -1.89 10.87 21.84
#